data_AF-A0A9W8U5T0-F1
#
_entry.id   AF-A0A9W8U5T0-F1
#
_cell.length_a   1.000
_cell.length_b   1.000
_cell.length_c   1.000
_cell.angle_alpha   90.00
_cell.angle_beta   90.00
_cell.angle_gamma   90.00
#
_symmetry.space_group_name_H-M   'P 1'
#
loop_
_entity.id
_entity.type
_entity.pdbx_description
1 polymer ?
#
loop_
_entity_poly.entity_id
_entity_poly.type
_entity_poly.pdbx_seq_one_letter_code
_entity_poly.pdbx_strand_id
1 'polypeptide(L)'
;MERRRRDERAQLAEYTEEKAIQEAAAAAASAERLEAEERTRNKENFSEMAKTQQQEMVRFLEFFEQGREHMRSRFIEQRKATLGRHIDEEEKMKERHVKSVSQLEDRQVAAEMDLRNTLEASARSVNIRLKHMEAYCDGLGRNSGSSSPDSAGTQPHRVVTERDLRELGQQYNIRDGMERSHQAKINVMRDRQAKRMEELINRQDTEYEDFLDRNREEFDELAAQAAHEEEMLGSTFSARKAKLVRRWELAIEVLRKELEAQDGVKYAPIPTPVWPEERAQTFNSTK
;
A
#
# COMPACT_ATOMS: atom_id res chain seq x y z
N MET A 1 -10.33 -88.30 -29.85
CA MET A 1 -9.96 -87.63 -28.59
C MET A 1 -8.46 -87.67 -28.30
N GLU A 2 -7.72 -88.74 -28.67
CA GLU A 2 -6.27 -88.82 -28.41
C GLU A 2 -5.38 -87.96 -29.33
N ARG A 3 -5.78 -87.68 -30.58
CA ARG A 3 -5.02 -86.82 -31.49
C ARG A 3 -5.00 -85.36 -31.01
N ARG A 4 -6.17 -84.80 -30.68
CA ARG A 4 -6.27 -83.46 -30.05
C ARG A 4 -5.44 -83.32 -28.77
N ARG A 5 -5.42 -84.34 -27.91
CA ARG A 5 -4.57 -84.32 -26.70
C ARG A 5 -3.06 -84.38 -27.00
N ARG A 6 -2.64 -85.01 -28.10
CA ARG A 6 -1.24 -84.97 -28.56
C ARG A 6 -0.91 -83.61 -29.16
N ASP A 7 -1.81 -83.04 -29.95
CA ASP A 7 -1.64 -81.73 -30.58
C ASP A 7 -1.63 -80.60 -29.53
N GLU A 8 -2.52 -80.66 -28.53
CA GLU A 8 -2.55 -79.72 -27.38
C GLU A 8 -1.28 -79.85 -26.51
N ARG A 9 -0.75 -81.07 -26.33
CA ARG A 9 0.52 -81.28 -25.62
C ARG A 9 1.72 -80.78 -26.43
N ALA A 10 1.70 -80.91 -27.75
CA ALA A 10 2.73 -80.36 -28.63
C ALA A 10 2.70 -78.83 -28.61
N GLN A 11 1.51 -78.22 -28.71
CA GLN A 11 1.35 -76.76 -28.62
C GLN A 11 1.75 -76.20 -27.25
N LEU A 12 1.44 -76.91 -26.16
CA LEU A 12 1.89 -76.52 -24.82
C LEU A 12 3.41 -76.67 -24.66
N ALA A 13 4.01 -77.70 -25.25
CA ALA A 13 5.47 -77.88 -25.24
C ALA A 13 6.16 -76.76 -26.03
N GLU A 14 5.70 -76.46 -27.25
CA GLU A 14 6.18 -75.36 -28.07
C GLU A 14 6.05 -74.01 -27.34
N TYR A 15 4.91 -73.73 -26.71
CA TYR A 15 4.70 -72.53 -25.91
C TYR A 15 5.65 -72.44 -24.70
N THR A 16 5.92 -73.55 -24.01
CA THR A 16 6.87 -73.57 -22.89
C THR A 16 8.31 -73.40 -23.34
N GLU A 17 8.68 -73.94 -24.50
CA GLU A 17 10.00 -73.75 -25.10
C GLU A 17 10.20 -72.31 -25.55
N GLU A 18 9.21 -71.71 -26.23
CA GLU A 18 9.22 -70.29 -26.58
C GLU A 18 9.33 -69.38 -25.35
N LYS A 19 8.57 -69.69 -24.30
CA LYS A 19 8.63 -68.95 -23.03
C LYS A 19 9.98 -69.11 -22.34
N ALA A 20 10.55 -70.31 -22.33
CA ALA A 20 11.88 -70.57 -21.77
C ALA A 20 12.98 -69.85 -22.57
N ILE A 21 12.87 -69.77 -23.90
CA ILE A 21 13.77 -69.00 -24.76
C ILE A 21 13.65 -67.50 -24.47
N GLN A 22 12.42 -66.99 -24.31
CA GLN A 22 12.19 -65.58 -23.95
C GLN A 22 12.72 -65.24 -22.55
N GLU A 23 12.50 -66.10 -21.56
CA GLU A 23 13.00 -65.92 -20.20
C GLU A 23 14.54 -66.01 -20.17
N ALA A 24 15.15 -66.94 -20.90
CA ALA A 24 16.60 -67.04 -21.02
C ALA A 24 17.20 -65.84 -21.75
N ALA A 25 16.56 -65.35 -22.82
CA ALA A 25 16.97 -64.14 -23.52
C ALA A 25 16.83 -62.88 -22.63
N ALA A 26 15.77 -62.79 -21.83
CA ALA A 26 15.58 -61.72 -20.86
C ALA A 26 16.64 -61.76 -19.74
N ALA A 27 16.97 -62.96 -19.24
CA ALA A 27 18.03 -63.16 -18.25
C ALA A 27 19.40 -62.76 -18.80
N ALA A 28 19.73 -63.19 -20.03
CA ALA A 28 20.97 -62.81 -20.70
C ALA A 28 21.05 -61.28 -20.95
N ALA A 29 19.95 -60.66 -21.39
CA ALA A 29 19.88 -59.22 -21.56
C ALA A 29 20.04 -58.46 -20.23
N SER A 30 19.52 -59.00 -19.13
CA SER A 30 19.68 -58.41 -17.80
C SER A 30 21.12 -58.50 -17.29
N ALA A 31 21.81 -59.62 -17.55
CA ALA A 31 23.23 -59.79 -17.23
C ALA A 31 24.11 -58.83 -18.05
N GLU A 32 23.88 -58.70 -19.36
CA GLU A 32 24.62 -57.75 -20.22
C GLU A 32 24.45 -56.30 -19.75
N ARG A 33 23.26 -55.92 -19.25
CA ARG A 33 23.00 -54.59 -18.68
C ARG A 33 23.81 -54.35 -17.40
N LEU A 34 23.80 -55.29 -16.46
CA LEU A 34 24.56 -55.16 -15.21
C LEU A 34 26.06 -55.05 -15.48
N GLU A 35 26.59 -55.87 -16.39
CA GLU A 35 28.00 -55.76 -16.77
C GLU A 35 28.33 -54.43 -17.48
N ALA A 36 27.41 -53.91 -18.32
CA ALA A 36 27.58 -52.61 -18.95
C ALA A 36 27.57 -51.47 -17.91
N GLU A 37 26.75 -51.58 -16.87
CA GLU A 37 26.72 -50.63 -15.74
C GLU A 37 28.04 -50.66 -14.96
N GLU A 38 28.58 -51.84 -14.64
CA GLU A 38 29.86 -51.98 -13.96
C GLU A 38 31.02 -51.41 -14.79
N ARG A 39 31.05 -51.70 -16.10
CA ARG A 39 32.03 -51.13 -17.04
C ARG A 39 31.96 -49.60 -17.07
N THR A 40 30.75 -49.04 -17.05
CA THR A 40 30.52 -47.60 -17.07
C THR A 40 30.97 -46.95 -15.77
N ARG A 41 30.68 -47.58 -14.63
CA ARG A 41 31.08 -47.11 -13.30
C ARG A 41 32.59 -47.11 -13.10
N ASN A 42 33.29 -48.07 -13.69
CA ASN A 42 34.74 -48.24 -13.53
C ASN A 42 35.58 -47.39 -14.50
N LYS A 43 34.98 -46.78 -15.54
CA LYS A 43 35.70 -45.96 -16.52
C LYS A 43 35.86 -44.52 -16.02
N GLU A 44 37.09 -44.02 -15.98
CA GLU A 44 37.43 -42.68 -15.47
C GLU A 44 36.75 -41.54 -16.23
N ASN A 45 36.70 -41.62 -17.57
CA ASN A 45 36.10 -40.59 -18.43
C ASN A 45 34.66 -40.23 -18.03
N PHE A 46 33.87 -41.23 -17.63
CA PHE A 46 32.50 -41.04 -17.20
C PHE A 46 32.41 -40.38 -15.81
N SER A 47 33.33 -40.71 -14.91
CA SER A 47 33.47 -40.06 -13.60
C SER A 47 33.89 -38.59 -13.74
N GLU A 48 34.83 -38.31 -14.64
CA GLU A 48 35.26 -36.93 -14.95
C GLU A 48 34.12 -36.11 -15.54
N MET A 49 33.38 -36.66 -16.51
CA MET A 49 32.20 -36.02 -17.09
C MET A 49 31.13 -35.74 -16.03
N ALA A 50 30.85 -36.69 -15.13
CA ALA A 50 29.90 -36.47 -14.04
C ALA A 50 30.35 -35.32 -13.10
N LYS A 51 31.66 -35.23 -12.80
CA LYS A 51 32.22 -34.14 -11.99
C LYS A 51 32.11 -32.79 -12.68
N THR A 52 32.39 -32.70 -13.99
CA THR A 52 32.27 -31.43 -14.73
C THR A 52 30.82 -30.97 -14.79
N GLN A 53 29.87 -31.86 -15.08
CA GLN A 53 28.43 -31.55 -15.07
C GLN A 53 27.96 -31.09 -13.69
N GLN A 54 28.44 -31.73 -12.61
CA GLN A 54 28.14 -31.30 -11.24
C GLN A 54 28.66 -29.88 -10.95
N GLN A 55 29.88 -29.55 -11.38
CA GLN A 55 30.44 -28.20 -11.23
C GLN A 55 29.67 -27.16 -12.05
N GLU A 56 29.28 -27.50 -13.28
CA GLU A 56 28.43 -26.64 -14.10
C GLU A 56 27.07 -26.38 -13.45
N MET A 57 26.46 -27.42 -12.85
CA MET A 57 25.21 -27.26 -12.08
C MET A 57 25.36 -26.28 -10.94
N VAL A 58 26.42 -26.41 -10.13
CA VAL A 58 26.68 -25.51 -9.00
C VAL A 58 26.86 -24.08 -9.48
N ARG A 59 27.69 -23.85 -10.50
CA ARG A 59 27.88 -22.50 -11.09
C ARG A 59 26.58 -21.91 -11.63
N PHE A 60 25.75 -22.74 -12.24
CA PHE A 60 24.46 -22.31 -12.77
C PHE A 60 23.49 -21.89 -11.66
N LEU A 61 23.45 -22.64 -10.55
CA LEU A 61 22.65 -22.30 -9.37
C LEU A 61 23.15 -21.03 -8.69
N GLU A 62 24.47 -20.88 -8.53
CA GLU A 62 25.07 -19.66 -7.98
C GLU A 62 24.73 -18.43 -8.82
N PHE A 63 24.86 -18.52 -10.14
CA PHE A 63 24.48 -17.44 -11.05
C PHE A 63 23.00 -17.05 -10.90
N PHE A 64 22.12 -18.04 -10.75
CA PHE A 64 20.69 -17.79 -10.57
C PHE A 64 20.37 -17.14 -9.22
N GLU A 65 20.98 -17.60 -8.13
CA GLU A 65 20.74 -16.98 -6.82
C GLU A 65 21.27 -15.55 -6.79
N GLN A 66 22.45 -15.28 -7.38
CA GLN A 66 22.95 -13.91 -7.55
C GLN A 66 21.98 -13.03 -8.35
N GLY A 67 21.39 -13.55 -9.43
CA GLY A 67 20.37 -12.85 -10.20
C GLY A 67 19.12 -12.52 -9.39
N ARG A 68 18.64 -13.48 -8.59
CA ARG A 68 17.51 -13.29 -7.67
C ARG A 68 17.83 -12.28 -6.57
N GLU A 69 19.00 -12.38 -5.94
CA GLU A 69 19.45 -11.46 -4.89
C GLU A 69 19.56 -10.04 -5.42
N HIS A 70 20.08 -9.85 -6.64
CA HIS A 70 20.16 -8.55 -7.29
C HIS A 70 18.76 -7.96 -7.54
N MET A 71 17.84 -8.76 -8.11
CA MET A 71 16.46 -8.35 -8.33
C MET A 71 15.77 -7.96 -7.01
N ARG A 72 15.88 -8.80 -5.98
CA ARG A 72 15.30 -8.54 -4.64
C ARG A 72 15.87 -7.29 -4.00
N SER A 73 17.19 -7.10 -4.09
CA SER A 73 17.87 -5.92 -3.54
C SER A 73 17.36 -4.64 -4.22
N ARG A 74 17.25 -4.64 -5.55
CA ARG A 74 16.69 -3.54 -6.32
C ARG A 74 15.25 -3.24 -5.92
N PHE A 75 14.41 -4.26 -5.78
CA PHE A 75 13.02 -4.09 -5.35
C PHE A 75 12.91 -3.49 -3.95
N ILE A 76 13.73 -3.98 -3.00
CA ILE A 76 13.78 -3.42 -1.64
C ILE A 76 14.20 -1.96 -1.67
N GLU A 77 15.20 -1.60 -2.47
CA GLU A 77 15.67 -0.21 -2.62
C GLU A 77 14.58 0.68 -3.22
N GLN A 78 13.92 0.24 -4.30
CA GLN A 78 12.83 0.98 -4.94
C GLN A 78 11.64 1.18 -3.99
N ARG A 79 11.28 0.14 -3.22
CA ARG A 79 10.23 0.22 -2.20
C ARG A 79 10.59 1.19 -1.09
N LYS A 80 11.84 1.17 -0.60
CA LYS A 80 12.33 2.12 0.41
C LYS A 80 12.30 3.56 -0.11
N ALA A 81 12.74 3.79 -1.35
CA ALA A 81 12.72 5.11 -1.96
C ALA A 81 11.29 5.65 -2.10
N THR A 82 10.35 4.80 -2.52
CA THR A 82 8.93 5.15 -2.63
C THR A 82 8.32 5.47 -1.26
N LEU A 83 8.58 4.63 -0.26
CA LEU A 83 8.14 4.89 1.11
C LEU A 83 8.71 6.21 1.66
N GLY A 84 9.99 6.50 1.40
CA GLY A 84 10.61 7.77 1.80
C GLY A 84 9.90 8.98 1.18
N ARG A 85 9.61 8.93 -0.12
CA ARG A 85 8.83 9.99 -0.78
C ARG A 85 7.43 10.15 -0.20
N HIS A 86 6.73 9.05 0.09
CA HIS A 86 5.39 9.10 0.69
C HIS A 86 5.41 9.74 2.07
N ILE A 87 6.41 9.42 2.91
CA ILE A 87 6.56 10.06 4.23
C ILE A 87 6.77 11.57 4.06
N ASP A 88 7.67 11.99 3.17
CA ASP A 88 7.93 13.42 2.92
C ASP A 88 6.68 14.16 2.39
N GLU A 89 5.90 13.52 1.52
CA GLU A 89 4.67 14.08 0.97
C GLU A 89 3.56 14.17 2.03
N GLU A 90 3.45 13.16 2.89
CA GLU A 90 2.51 13.11 4.02
C GLU A 90 2.82 14.24 5.02
N GLU A 91 4.09 14.43 5.38
CA GLU A 91 4.51 15.51 6.29
C GLU A 91 4.19 16.88 5.71
N LYS A 92 4.50 17.11 4.43
CA LYS A 92 4.16 18.37 3.73
C LYS A 92 2.66 18.59 3.64
N MET A 93 1.86 17.54 3.50
CA MET A 93 0.39 17.65 3.53
C MET A 93 -0.09 18.07 4.91
N LYS A 94 0.34 17.36 5.96
CA LYS A 94 -0.02 17.66 7.36
C LYS A 94 0.37 19.07 7.75
N GLU A 95 1.57 19.53 7.37
CA GLU A 95 2.01 20.90 7.64
C GLU A 95 1.10 21.93 6.96
N ARG A 96 0.69 21.71 5.70
CA ARG A 96 -0.25 22.58 5.00
C ARG A 96 -1.63 22.58 5.66
N HIS A 97 -2.10 21.43 6.12
CA HIS A 97 -3.38 21.30 6.81
C HIS A 97 -3.38 22.08 8.12
N VAL A 98 -2.35 21.90 8.96
CA VAL A 98 -2.16 22.66 10.22
C VAL A 98 -2.10 24.16 9.96
N LYS A 99 -1.33 24.61 8.96
CA LYS A 99 -1.27 26.03 8.59
C LYS A 99 -2.64 26.58 8.18
N SER A 100 -3.40 25.80 7.41
CA SER A 100 -4.72 26.23 6.93
C SER A 100 -5.75 26.34 8.07
N VAL A 101 -5.70 25.41 9.02
CA VAL A 101 -6.54 25.45 10.23
C VAL A 101 -6.20 26.67 11.07
N SER A 102 -4.92 26.86 11.41
CA SER A 102 -4.47 28.02 12.20
C SER A 102 -4.85 29.35 11.54
N GLN A 103 -4.64 29.49 10.23
CA GLN A 103 -5.04 30.69 9.51
C GLN A 103 -6.56 30.93 9.47
N LEU A 104 -7.38 29.88 9.54
CA LEU A 104 -8.82 30.02 9.63
C LEU A 104 -9.22 30.47 11.05
N GLU A 105 -8.64 29.85 12.07
CA GLU A 105 -8.85 30.19 13.48
C GLU A 105 -8.48 31.66 13.76
N ASP A 106 -7.32 32.13 13.29
CA ASP A 106 -6.90 33.53 13.45
C ASP A 106 -7.92 34.51 12.86
N ARG A 107 -8.44 34.21 11.67
CA ARG A 107 -9.48 35.03 11.02
C ARG A 107 -10.79 34.99 11.78
N GLN A 108 -11.14 33.84 12.35
CA GLN A 108 -12.36 33.68 13.16
C GLN A 108 -12.28 34.48 14.46
N VAL A 109 -11.14 34.41 15.16
CA VAL A 109 -10.87 35.19 16.37
C VAL A 109 -10.92 36.69 16.06
N ALA A 110 -10.25 37.15 15.00
CA ALA A 110 -10.27 38.55 14.59
C ALA A 110 -11.71 39.05 14.31
N ALA A 111 -12.49 38.28 13.56
CA ALA A 111 -13.88 38.62 13.26
C ALA A 111 -14.77 38.67 14.52
N GLU A 112 -14.52 37.79 15.50
CA GLU A 112 -15.23 37.82 16.78
C GLU A 112 -14.84 39.03 17.63
N MET A 113 -13.55 39.37 17.69
CA MET A 113 -13.07 40.56 18.39
C MET A 113 -13.69 41.84 17.81
N ASP A 114 -13.69 41.99 16.48
CA ASP A 114 -14.31 43.12 15.81
C ASP A 114 -15.82 43.20 16.09
N LEU A 115 -16.52 42.07 16.03
CA LEU A 115 -17.95 42.01 16.34
C LEU A 115 -18.20 42.49 17.78
N ARG A 116 -17.46 41.97 18.77
CA ARG A 116 -17.59 42.38 20.17
C ARG A 116 -17.32 43.87 20.35
N ASN A 117 -16.25 44.40 19.74
CA ASN A 117 -15.94 45.83 19.77
C ASN A 117 -17.09 46.67 19.21
N THR A 118 -17.73 46.25 18.11
CA THR A 118 -18.89 46.97 17.55
C THR A 118 -20.12 46.93 18.46
N LEU A 119 -20.38 45.79 19.11
CA LEU A 119 -21.49 45.60 20.04
C LEU A 119 -21.27 46.38 21.35
N GLU A 120 -20.04 46.46 21.83
CA GLU A 120 -19.69 47.30 22.98
C GLU A 120 -19.80 48.80 22.65
N ALA A 121 -19.40 49.20 21.45
CA ALA A 121 -19.57 50.57 20.97
C ALA A 121 -21.06 50.96 20.85
N SER A 122 -21.92 50.07 20.33
CA SER A 122 -23.37 50.31 20.27
C SER A 122 -23.97 50.40 21.68
N ALA A 123 -23.58 49.51 22.59
CA ALA A 123 -24.03 49.55 23.98
C ALA A 123 -23.65 50.84 24.70
N ARG A 124 -22.41 51.30 24.52
CA ARG A 124 -21.96 52.61 25.05
C ARG A 124 -22.76 53.76 24.46
N SER A 125 -23.01 53.74 23.15
CA SER A 125 -23.79 54.79 22.48
C SER A 125 -25.23 54.89 23.01
N VAL A 126 -25.91 53.75 23.18
CA VAL A 126 -27.26 53.69 23.75
C VAL A 126 -27.26 54.18 25.20
N ASN A 127 -26.30 53.76 26.02
CA ASN A 127 -26.18 54.23 27.40
C ASN A 127 -25.93 55.74 27.51
N ILE A 128 -25.06 56.29 26.65
CA ILE A 128 -24.83 57.74 26.58
C ILE A 128 -26.12 58.46 26.20
N ARG A 129 -26.84 57.97 25.17
CA ARG A 129 -28.13 58.54 24.75
C ARG A 129 -29.17 58.49 25.86
N LEU A 130 -29.30 57.36 26.56
CA LEU A 130 -30.19 57.21 27.71
C LEU A 130 -29.88 58.24 28.78
N LYS A 131 -28.61 58.36 29.20
CA LYS A 131 -28.19 59.36 30.19
C LYS A 131 -28.53 60.80 29.76
N HIS A 132 -28.35 61.14 28.47
CA HIS A 132 -28.72 62.45 27.96
C HIS A 132 -30.24 62.67 27.98
N MET A 133 -31.03 61.66 27.62
CA MET A 133 -32.50 61.75 27.66
C MET A 133 -33.04 61.78 29.08
N GLU A 134 -32.45 61.02 30.01
CA GLU A 134 -32.74 61.06 31.45
C GLU A 134 -32.46 62.46 32.00
N ALA A 135 -31.27 63.01 31.78
CA ALA A 135 -30.91 64.36 32.21
C ALA A 135 -31.82 65.45 31.60
N TYR A 136 -32.25 65.26 30.34
CA TYR A 136 -33.22 66.14 29.69
C TYR A 136 -34.60 66.10 30.35
N CYS A 137 -35.06 64.90 30.74
CA CYS A 137 -36.35 64.71 31.40
C CYS A 137 -36.33 65.16 32.88
N ASP A 138 -35.23 64.93 33.61
CA ASP A 138 -35.06 65.27 35.03
C ASP A 138 -34.73 66.76 35.27
N GLY A 139 -34.09 67.42 34.30
CA GLY A 139 -33.65 68.81 34.38
C GLY A 139 -34.77 69.86 34.56
N LEU A 140 -36.04 69.45 34.46
CA LEU A 140 -37.20 70.30 34.77
C LEU A 140 -37.42 70.52 36.27
N GLY A 141 -36.95 69.62 37.14
CA GLY A 141 -37.26 69.66 38.59
C GLY A 141 -36.37 70.60 39.43
N ARG A 142 -35.17 70.97 38.94
CA ARG A 142 -34.20 71.77 39.70
C ARG A 142 -34.06 73.22 39.23
N ASN A 143 -34.55 73.54 38.04
CA ASN A 143 -34.29 74.82 37.40
C ASN A 143 -35.47 75.79 37.53
N SER A 144 -36.60 75.33 38.07
CA SER A 144 -37.79 76.16 38.29
C SER A 144 -37.77 76.95 39.61
N GLY A 145 -36.65 76.98 40.34
CA GLY A 145 -36.57 77.56 41.68
C GLY A 145 -35.43 78.54 41.99
N SER A 146 -34.52 78.84 41.05
CA SER A 146 -33.44 79.82 41.30
C SER A 146 -33.61 81.06 40.44
N SER A 147 -34.44 81.97 40.92
CA SER A 147 -34.43 83.38 40.54
C SER A 147 -33.12 84.02 41.02
N SER A 148 -32.11 84.08 40.14
CA SER A 148 -31.04 85.08 40.19
C SER A 148 -31.19 86.02 38.99
N PRO A 149 -31.42 87.32 39.20
CA PRO A 149 -31.69 88.25 38.12
C PRO A 149 -30.40 88.92 37.69
N ASP A 150 -29.46 88.20 37.06
CA ASP A 150 -28.30 88.82 36.40
C ASP A 150 -27.56 87.80 35.54
N SER A 151 -28.14 87.42 34.41
CA SER A 151 -27.39 86.87 33.26
C SER A 151 -28.28 86.94 32.02
N ALA A 152 -28.04 87.98 31.22
CA ALA A 152 -28.64 88.18 29.91
C ALA A 152 -28.15 87.07 28.96
N GLY A 153 -28.99 86.06 28.78
CA GLY A 153 -28.77 84.95 27.84
C GLY A 153 -30.02 84.07 27.81
N THR A 154 -31.02 84.50 27.04
CA THR A 154 -32.31 83.81 26.85
C THR A 154 -32.11 82.38 26.33
N GLN A 155 -31.99 81.40 27.22
CA GLN A 155 -32.24 80.00 26.90
C GLN A 155 -33.76 79.78 26.95
N PRO A 156 -34.43 79.36 25.86
CA PRO A 156 -35.87 79.12 25.89
C PRO A 156 -36.22 78.06 26.94
N HIS A 157 -37.30 78.30 27.71
CA HIS A 157 -37.82 77.36 28.70
C HIS A 157 -38.25 76.07 27.98
N ARG A 158 -37.45 75.02 28.10
CA ARG A 158 -37.66 73.75 27.39
C ARG A 158 -38.78 72.98 28.08
N VAL A 159 -39.79 72.52 27.33
CA VAL A 159 -40.91 71.71 27.83
C VAL A 159 -40.73 70.27 27.36
N VAL A 160 -40.63 69.33 28.30
CA VAL A 160 -40.62 67.89 27.99
C VAL A 160 -42.03 67.48 27.55
N THR A 161 -42.12 66.88 26.38
CA THR A 161 -43.39 66.43 25.80
C THR A 161 -43.65 64.96 26.14
N GLU A 162 -44.91 64.51 26.08
CA GLU A 162 -45.26 63.09 26.24
C GLU A 162 -44.52 62.19 25.22
N ARG A 163 -44.21 62.76 24.05
CA ARG A 163 -43.40 62.10 23.03
C ARG A 163 -41.99 61.79 23.55
N ASP A 164 -41.35 62.73 24.24
CA ASP A 164 -39.98 62.55 24.76
C ASP A 164 -39.92 61.44 25.82
N LEU A 165 -40.94 61.35 26.68
CA LEU A 165 -41.07 60.27 27.67
C LEU A 165 -41.30 58.90 27.02
N ARG A 166 -42.09 58.85 25.93
CA ARG A 166 -42.29 57.64 25.15
C ARG A 166 -41.00 57.19 24.46
N GLU A 167 -40.24 58.13 23.90
CA GLU A 167 -38.93 57.87 23.28
C GLU A 167 -37.91 57.37 24.33
N LEU A 168 -37.91 57.92 25.56
CA LEU A 168 -37.10 57.41 26.67
C LEU A 168 -37.46 55.96 27.03
N GLY A 169 -38.76 55.65 27.14
CA GLY A 169 -39.23 54.28 27.37
C GLY A 169 -38.80 53.29 26.27
N GLN A 170 -38.79 53.73 25.01
CA GLN A 170 -38.28 52.94 23.90
C GLN A 170 -36.77 52.67 24.03
N GLN A 171 -35.98 53.65 24.46
CA GLN A 171 -34.54 53.46 24.68
C GLN A 171 -34.23 52.47 25.81
N TYR A 172 -35.04 52.44 26.88
CA TYR A 172 -34.90 51.43 27.93
C TYR A 172 -35.22 50.02 27.43
N ASN A 173 -36.29 49.85 26.65
CA ASN A 173 -36.61 48.57 26.02
C ASN A 173 -35.47 48.08 25.12
N ILE A 174 -34.85 48.99 24.36
CA ILE A 174 -33.67 48.67 23.54
C ILE A 174 -32.51 48.22 24.42
N ARG A 175 -32.22 48.93 25.52
CA ARG A 175 -31.16 48.54 26.47
C ARG A 175 -31.37 47.16 27.05
N ASP A 176 -32.58 46.87 27.53
CA ASP A 176 -32.91 45.63 28.21
C ASP A 176 -32.99 44.43 27.26
N GLY A 177 -33.29 44.67 25.97
CA GLY A 177 -33.22 43.67 24.90
C GLY A 177 -31.81 43.46 24.33
N MET A 178 -30.87 44.36 24.62
CA MET A 178 -29.61 44.47 23.91
C MET A 178 -28.69 43.27 24.13
N GLU A 179 -28.53 42.85 25.39
CA GLU A 179 -27.66 41.74 25.76
C GLU A 179 -28.08 40.45 25.06
N ARG A 180 -29.38 40.15 25.05
CA ARG A 180 -29.93 38.98 24.34
C ARG A 180 -29.69 39.07 22.83
N SER A 181 -29.89 40.25 22.23
CA SER A 181 -29.62 40.45 20.80
C SER A 181 -28.13 40.32 20.46
N HIS A 182 -27.24 40.83 21.32
CA HIS A 182 -25.79 40.74 21.16
C HIS A 182 -25.34 39.29 21.23
N GLN A 183 -25.82 38.54 22.23
CA GLN A 183 -25.50 37.13 22.39
C GLN A 183 -26.00 36.30 21.21
N ALA A 184 -27.23 36.54 20.72
CA ALA A 184 -27.76 35.86 19.56
C ALA A 184 -26.89 36.10 18.31
N LYS A 185 -26.42 37.34 18.11
CA LYS A 185 -25.55 37.69 16.97
C LYS A 185 -24.19 36.99 17.06
N ILE A 186 -23.61 36.90 18.26
CA ILE A 186 -22.35 36.17 18.48
C ILE A 186 -22.55 34.68 18.21
N ASN A 187 -23.64 34.08 18.69
CA ASN A 187 -23.94 32.66 18.49
C ASN A 187 -24.07 32.31 17.01
N VAL A 188 -24.90 33.05 16.25
CA VAL A 188 -25.06 32.83 14.81
C VAL A 188 -23.72 32.94 14.06
N MET A 189 -22.87 33.87 14.48
CA MET A 189 -21.54 34.04 13.91
C MET A 189 -20.64 32.82 14.22
N ARG A 190 -20.62 32.35 15.47
CA ARG A 190 -19.88 31.15 15.89
C ARG A 190 -20.38 29.88 15.20
N ASP A 191 -21.68 29.70 15.05
CA ASP A 191 -22.26 28.56 14.33
C ASP A 191 -21.79 28.53 12.87
N ARG A 192 -21.73 29.70 12.23
CA ARG A 192 -21.20 29.85 10.87
C ARG A 192 -19.69 29.55 10.80
N GLN A 193 -18.93 29.95 11.82
CA GLN A 193 -17.50 29.65 11.93
C GLN A 193 -17.26 28.15 12.12
N ALA A 194 -18.02 27.51 13.01
CA ALA A 194 -17.96 26.07 13.28
C ALA A 194 -18.24 25.27 12.00
N LYS A 195 -19.30 25.61 11.25
CA LYS A 195 -19.59 24.97 9.97
C LYS A 195 -18.46 25.11 8.95
N ARG A 196 -17.82 26.28 8.86
CA ARG A 196 -16.67 26.49 7.96
C ARG A 196 -15.45 25.67 8.38
N MET A 197 -15.23 25.51 9.68
CA MET A 197 -14.16 24.69 10.22
C MET A 197 -14.41 23.21 9.92
N GLU A 198 -15.64 22.73 10.12
CA GLU A 198 -16.07 21.38 9.76
C GLU A 198 -15.88 21.11 8.26
N GLU A 199 -16.32 22.02 7.39
CA GLU A 199 -16.10 21.89 5.94
C GLU A 199 -14.61 21.87 5.56
N LEU A 200 -13.75 22.60 6.28
CA LEU A 200 -12.30 22.56 6.06
C LEU A 200 -11.72 21.21 6.46
N ILE A 201 -12.06 20.72 7.65
CA ILE A 201 -11.59 19.42 8.16
C ILE A 201 -12.03 18.30 7.23
N ASN A 202 -13.32 18.27 6.84
CA ASN A 202 -13.84 17.26 5.92
C ASN A 202 -13.07 17.26 4.58
N ARG A 203 -12.72 18.44 4.04
CA ARG A 203 -11.89 18.51 2.82
C ARG A 203 -10.48 17.96 3.06
N GLN A 204 -9.86 18.29 4.18
CA GLN A 204 -8.53 17.80 4.54
C GLN A 204 -8.52 16.28 4.73
N ASP A 205 -9.57 15.72 5.35
CA ASP A 205 -9.75 14.29 5.52
C ASP A 205 -9.89 13.58 4.17
N THR A 206 -10.73 14.12 3.26
CA THR A 206 -10.85 13.55 1.90
C THR A 206 -9.55 13.62 1.11
N GLU A 207 -8.79 14.73 1.21
CA GLU A 207 -7.48 14.85 0.56
C GLU A 207 -6.48 13.82 1.09
N TYR A 208 -6.57 13.50 2.39
CA TYR A 208 -5.72 12.51 3.04
C TYR A 208 -6.12 11.07 2.66
N GLU A 209 -7.40 10.77 2.58
CA GLU A 209 -7.91 9.48 2.07
C GLU A 209 -7.46 9.26 0.62
N ASP A 210 -7.65 10.25 -0.27
CA ASP A 210 -7.20 10.20 -1.66
C ASP A 210 -5.68 10.00 -1.78
N PHE A 211 -4.91 10.52 -0.82
CA PHE A 211 -3.46 10.31 -0.76
C PHE A 211 -3.10 8.89 -0.33
N LEU A 212 -3.78 8.34 0.68
CA LEU A 212 -3.57 6.96 1.11
C LEU A 212 -3.91 5.96 0.00
N ASP A 213 -4.98 6.20 -0.75
CA ASP A 213 -5.38 5.31 -1.84
C ASP A 213 -4.38 5.36 -3.00
N ARG A 214 -3.92 6.55 -3.40
CA ARG A 214 -2.83 6.68 -4.38
C ARG A 214 -1.54 5.98 -3.95
N ASN A 215 -1.18 6.10 -2.66
CA ASN A 215 0.01 5.41 -2.15
C ASN A 215 -0.14 3.89 -2.19
N ARG A 216 -1.33 3.37 -1.87
CA ARG A 216 -1.63 1.93 -1.97
C ARG A 216 -1.51 1.45 -3.42
N GLU A 217 -2.13 2.17 -4.35
CA GLU A 217 -2.05 1.86 -5.78
C GLU A 217 -0.59 1.80 -6.26
N GLU A 218 0.24 2.77 -5.88
CA GLU A 218 1.67 2.77 -6.25
C GLU A 218 2.43 1.56 -5.66
N PHE A 219 2.13 1.15 -4.43
CA PHE A 219 2.72 -0.07 -3.85
C PHE A 219 2.23 -1.35 -4.53
N ASP A 220 0.96 -1.41 -4.91
CA ASP A 220 0.38 -2.54 -5.63
C ASP A 220 0.99 -2.66 -7.03
N GLU A 221 1.20 -1.54 -7.73
CA GLU A 221 1.90 -1.49 -9.00
C GLU A 221 3.36 -1.98 -8.88
N LEU A 222 4.09 -1.51 -7.86
CA LEU A 222 5.45 -1.98 -7.59
C LEU A 222 5.49 -3.48 -7.29
N ALA A 223 4.53 -3.99 -6.51
CA ALA A 223 4.43 -5.41 -6.20
C ALA A 223 4.11 -6.24 -7.47
N ALA A 224 3.22 -5.76 -8.32
CA ALA A 224 2.89 -6.40 -9.60
C ALA A 224 4.11 -6.45 -10.54
N GLN A 225 4.88 -5.34 -10.62
CA GLN A 225 6.12 -5.30 -11.39
C GLN A 225 7.14 -6.32 -10.86
N ALA A 226 7.33 -6.40 -9.54
CA ALA A 226 8.24 -7.37 -8.93
C ALA A 226 7.83 -8.83 -9.20
N ALA A 227 6.53 -9.12 -9.10
CA ALA A 227 6.00 -10.45 -9.42
C ALA A 227 6.23 -10.82 -10.89
N HIS A 228 6.01 -9.88 -11.80
CA HIS A 228 6.27 -10.08 -13.22
C HIS A 228 7.76 -10.32 -13.50
N GLU A 229 8.65 -9.54 -12.88
CA GLU A 229 10.10 -9.75 -13.03
C GLU A 229 10.56 -11.10 -12.47
N GLU A 230 10.00 -11.54 -11.34
CA GLU A 230 10.28 -12.86 -10.76
C GLU A 230 9.82 -13.99 -11.70
N GLU A 231 8.63 -13.87 -12.30
CA GLU A 231 8.13 -14.83 -13.29
C GLU A 231 9.04 -14.89 -14.52
N MET A 232 9.45 -13.73 -15.05
CA MET A 232 10.35 -13.66 -16.20
C MET A 232 11.73 -14.26 -15.89
N LEU A 233 12.27 -13.98 -14.69
CA LEU A 233 13.52 -14.59 -14.23
C LEU A 233 13.38 -16.11 -14.09
N GLY A 234 12.28 -16.58 -13.51
CA GLY A 234 11.97 -18.01 -13.40
C GLY A 234 11.86 -18.70 -14.75
N SER A 235 11.13 -18.12 -15.70
CA SER A 235 10.96 -18.65 -17.05
C SER A 235 12.29 -18.73 -17.81
N THR A 236 13.11 -17.67 -17.75
CA THR A 236 14.43 -17.68 -18.37
C THR A 236 15.38 -18.71 -17.74
N PHE A 237 15.29 -18.90 -16.42
CA PHE A 237 16.04 -19.93 -15.71
C PHE A 237 15.62 -21.34 -16.14
N SER A 238 14.33 -21.65 -16.16
CA SER A 238 13.83 -22.95 -16.62
C SER A 238 14.24 -23.25 -18.06
N ALA A 239 14.18 -22.24 -18.96
CA ALA A 239 14.61 -22.39 -20.34
C ALA A 239 16.12 -22.66 -20.46
N ARG A 240 16.96 -21.98 -19.67
CA ARG A 240 18.42 -22.20 -19.65
C ARG A 240 18.78 -23.56 -19.02
N LYS A 241 18.10 -23.95 -17.93
CA LYS A 241 18.22 -25.26 -17.30
C LYS A 241 17.94 -26.37 -18.31
N ALA A 242 16.82 -26.28 -19.04
CA ALA A 242 16.46 -27.28 -20.04
C ALA A 242 17.51 -27.40 -21.17
N LYS A 243 18.08 -26.28 -21.64
CA LYS A 243 19.17 -26.29 -22.62
C LYS A 243 20.44 -26.93 -22.08
N LEU A 244 20.77 -26.65 -20.81
CA LEU A 244 21.95 -27.20 -20.15
C LEU A 244 21.84 -28.72 -19.97
N VAL A 245 20.68 -29.20 -19.51
CA VAL A 245 20.40 -30.64 -19.37
C VAL A 245 20.49 -31.35 -20.72
N ARG A 246 19.86 -30.81 -21.78
CA ARG A 246 19.98 -31.37 -23.14
C ARG A 246 21.43 -31.45 -23.63
N ARG A 247 22.25 -30.44 -23.31
CA ARG A 247 23.68 -30.45 -23.65
C ARG A 247 24.42 -31.55 -22.91
N TRP A 248 24.11 -31.79 -21.64
CA TRP A 248 24.70 -32.87 -20.86
C TRP A 248 24.29 -34.25 -21.38
N GLU A 249 23.02 -34.45 -21.70
CA GLU A 249 22.51 -35.68 -22.31
C GLU A 249 23.27 -36.00 -23.60
N LEU A 250 23.40 -35.01 -24.50
CA LEU A 250 24.14 -35.17 -25.75
C LEU A 250 25.63 -35.47 -25.51
N ALA A 251 26.26 -34.79 -24.56
CA ALA A 251 27.68 -35.01 -24.23
C ALA A 251 27.91 -36.43 -23.67
N ILE A 252 26.99 -36.95 -22.86
CA ILE A 252 27.03 -38.33 -22.35
C ILE A 252 26.87 -39.32 -23.51
N GLU A 253 25.91 -39.09 -24.42
CA GLU A 253 25.68 -39.96 -25.58
C GLU A 253 26.90 -40.00 -26.52
N VAL A 254 27.50 -38.85 -26.81
CA VAL A 254 28.70 -38.75 -27.65
C VAL A 254 29.86 -39.49 -26.99
N LEU A 255 30.17 -39.22 -25.71
CA LEU A 255 31.25 -39.88 -24.99
C LEU A 255 31.04 -41.41 -24.95
N ARG A 256 29.79 -41.84 -24.72
CA ARG A 256 29.42 -43.25 -24.75
C ARG A 256 29.74 -43.86 -26.12
N LYS A 257 29.28 -43.23 -27.20
CA LYS A 257 29.49 -43.76 -28.56
C LYS A 257 30.96 -43.80 -28.96
N GLU A 258 31.74 -42.80 -28.56
CA GLU A 258 33.19 -42.77 -28.80
C GLU A 258 33.91 -43.90 -28.06
N LEU A 259 33.56 -44.16 -26.80
CA LEU A 259 34.17 -45.25 -26.03
C LEU A 259 33.70 -46.63 -26.50
N GLU A 260 32.42 -46.78 -26.88
CA GLU A 260 31.91 -48.02 -27.50
C GLU A 260 32.67 -48.36 -28.79
N ALA A 261 33.00 -47.34 -29.60
CA ALA A 261 33.78 -47.51 -30.82
C ALA A 261 35.27 -47.84 -30.56
N GLN A 262 35.86 -47.28 -29.50
CA GLN A 262 37.27 -47.51 -29.14
C GLN A 262 37.50 -48.86 -28.46
N ASP A 263 36.65 -49.20 -27.47
CA ASP A 263 36.83 -50.39 -26.64
C ASP A 263 36.10 -51.62 -27.20
N GLY A 264 35.20 -51.45 -28.18
CA GLY A 264 34.44 -52.53 -28.82
C GLY A 264 33.37 -53.17 -27.92
N VAL A 265 33.11 -52.58 -26.76
CA VAL A 265 32.12 -53.05 -25.76
C VAL A 265 31.00 -52.03 -25.59
N LYS A 266 29.80 -52.48 -25.23
CA LYS A 266 28.69 -51.57 -24.94
C LYS A 266 28.85 -50.95 -23.55
N TYR A 267 28.43 -49.70 -23.39
CA TYR A 267 28.35 -49.04 -22.09
C TYR A 267 26.89 -48.78 -21.71
N ALA A 268 26.62 -48.60 -20.42
CA ALA A 268 25.30 -48.24 -19.91
C ALA A 268 25.08 -46.72 -20.02
N PRO A 269 23.83 -46.25 -20.11
CA PRO A 269 23.53 -44.83 -20.02
C PRO A 269 23.84 -44.28 -18.63
N ILE A 270 24.37 -43.06 -18.57
CA ILE A 270 24.67 -42.37 -17.31
C ILE A 270 23.59 -41.32 -17.08
N PRO A 271 23.02 -41.25 -15.86
CA PRO A 271 22.07 -40.19 -15.52
C PRO A 271 22.78 -38.84 -15.40
N THR A 272 22.11 -37.78 -15.85
CA THR A 272 22.54 -36.40 -15.55
C THR A 272 22.45 -36.11 -14.05
N PRO A 273 23.18 -35.09 -13.54
CA PRO A 273 23.07 -34.65 -12.15
C PRO A 273 21.62 -34.37 -11.74
N VAL A 274 21.26 -34.79 -10.52
CA VAL A 274 19.93 -34.56 -9.95
C VAL A 274 19.83 -33.12 -9.45
N TRP A 275 18.83 -32.39 -9.94
CA TRP A 275 18.61 -31.01 -9.53
C TRP A 275 18.05 -30.92 -8.10
N PRO A 276 18.34 -29.83 -7.34
CA PRO A 276 17.81 -29.67 -5.98
C PRO A 276 16.27 -29.72 -5.89
N GLU A 277 15.58 -29.21 -6.91
CA GLU A 277 14.11 -29.23 -7.01
C GLU A 277 13.54 -30.65 -7.09
N GLU A 278 14.23 -31.53 -7.83
CA GLU A 278 13.86 -32.95 -7.99
C GLU A 278 14.14 -33.75 -6.71
N ARG A 279 15.20 -33.39 -5.97
CA ARG A 279 15.46 -33.92 -4.62
C ARG A 279 14.35 -33.54 -3.64
N ALA A 280 13.82 -32.33 -3.71
CA ALA A 280 12.74 -31.89 -2.83
C ALA A 280 11.41 -32.63 -3.14
N GLN A 281 11.12 -32.87 -4.42
CA GLN A 281 9.90 -33.58 -4.85
C GLN A 281 9.91 -35.07 -4.48
N THR A 282 11.05 -35.75 -4.64
CA THR A 282 11.19 -37.17 -4.27
C THR A 282 11.01 -37.39 -2.77
N PHE A 283 11.44 -36.44 -1.94
CA PHE A 283 11.27 -36.47 -0.48
C PHE A 283 9.82 -36.25 -0.01
N ASN A 284 9.06 -35.44 -0.76
CA ASN A 284 7.65 -35.16 -0.45
C ASN A 284 6.71 -36.28 -0.94
N SER A 285 7.10 -37.05 -1.96
CA SER A 285 6.29 -38.16 -2.49
C SER A 285 6.46 -39.48 -1.72
N THR A 286 7.46 -39.59 -0.84
CA THR A 286 7.72 -40.78 -0.01
C THR A 286 7.15 -40.67 1.42
N LYS A 287 6.44 -39.58 1.72
CA LYS A 287 5.63 -39.39 2.92
C LYS A 287 4.14 -39.46 2.57
#